data_AF-A0A3P6A3V3-F1
#
_entry.id   AF-A0A3P6A3V3-F1
#
_cell.length_a   1.000
_cell.length_b   1.000
_cell.length_c   1.000
_cell.angle_alpha   90.00
_cell.angle_beta   90.00
_cell.angle_gamma   90.00
#
_symmetry.space_group_name_H-M   'P 1'
#
loop_
_entity.id
_entity.type
_entity.pdbx_description
1 polymer ?
#
loop_
_entity_poly.entity_id
_entity_poly.type
_entity_poly.pdbx_seq_one_letter_code
_entity_poly.pdbx_strand_id
1 'polypeptide(L)'
;MSSSTSSSRSQTHTTRGIPSKCWCGSNLTTFAAQTKENLYRRFYRCEIAIKRQSEHHLFKWIDEAIIDEIRMVDKKVSHLQSDFDSFKTTTTMRLHEHAKQIDEILLEMKKIFHDQNIILEELRNKSTLVLDAKSHSPLLNVAAAAIALGTLAWLYAKITSI
;
A
#
# COMPACT_ATOMS: atom_id res chain seq x y z
N MET A 1 -54.75 -37.80 -9.54
CA MET A 1 -54.76 -36.85 -10.67
C MET A 1 -54.40 -35.49 -10.10
N SER A 2 -53.14 -35.11 -10.17
CA SER A 2 -52.65 -33.84 -9.61
C SER A 2 -52.22 -32.97 -10.78
N SER A 3 -53.05 -32.00 -11.13
CA SER A 3 -52.78 -31.04 -12.20
C SER A 3 -51.78 -30.02 -11.70
N SER A 4 -50.51 -30.19 -12.09
CA SER A 4 -49.47 -29.19 -11.89
C SER A 4 -49.71 -28.04 -12.86
N THR A 5 -50.30 -26.94 -12.39
CA THR A 5 -50.36 -25.68 -13.12
C THR A 5 -48.93 -25.14 -13.23
N SER A 6 -48.26 -25.45 -14.32
CA SER A 6 -46.98 -24.86 -14.70
C SER A 6 -47.21 -23.39 -14.98
N SER A 7 -46.98 -22.56 -13.97
CA SER A 7 -46.88 -21.12 -14.12
C SER A 7 -45.65 -20.87 -14.98
N SER A 8 -45.87 -20.69 -16.29
CA SER A 8 -44.88 -20.24 -17.24
C SER A 8 -44.38 -18.87 -16.79
N ARG A 9 -43.38 -18.87 -15.91
CA ARG A 9 -42.55 -17.71 -15.62
C ARG A 9 -41.84 -17.38 -16.92
N SER A 10 -42.47 -16.55 -17.74
CA SER A 10 -41.79 -15.80 -18.78
C SER A 10 -40.67 -15.05 -18.08
N GLN A 11 -39.45 -15.58 -18.18
CA GLN A 11 -38.22 -14.86 -17.89
C GLN A 11 -38.16 -13.71 -18.87
N THR A 12 -38.89 -12.64 -18.56
CA THR A 12 -38.58 -11.33 -19.09
C THR A 12 -37.16 -11.05 -18.60
N HIS A 13 -36.19 -11.19 -19.51
CA HIS A 13 -34.87 -10.62 -19.35
C HIS A 13 -35.06 -9.11 -19.19
N THR A 14 -35.38 -8.66 -17.98
CA THR A 14 -35.51 -7.26 -17.64
C THR A 14 -34.09 -6.72 -17.58
N THR A 15 -33.64 -6.20 -18.72
CA THR A 15 -32.40 -5.45 -18.82
C THR A 15 -32.56 -4.19 -17.96
N ARG A 16 -31.82 -4.11 -16.84
CA ARG A 16 -31.65 -2.85 -16.10
C ARG A 16 -30.77 -1.93 -16.92
N GLY A 17 -31.06 -0.63 -16.90
CA GLY A 17 -30.33 0.36 -17.69
C GLY A 17 -30.72 0.37 -19.17
N ILE A 18 -29.82 0.88 -20.01
CA ILE A 18 -30.01 0.98 -21.46
C ILE A 18 -29.69 -0.37 -22.09
N PRO A 19 -30.66 -1.02 -22.77
CA PRO A 19 -30.45 -2.32 -23.38
C PRO A 19 -29.60 -2.20 -24.65
N SER A 20 -28.67 -3.14 -24.84
CA SER A 20 -27.80 -3.20 -26.03
C SER A 20 -28.29 -4.18 -27.10
N LYS A 21 -28.87 -5.33 -26.69
CA LYS A 21 -29.41 -6.36 -27.58
C LYS A 21 -30.64 -7.03 -27.00
N CYS A 22 -31.47 -7.59 -27.87
CA CYS A 22 -32.55 -8.49 -27.44
C CYS A 22 -31.98 -9.89 -27.12
N TRP A 23 -32.66 -10.64 -26.26
CA TRP A 23 -32.32 -12.04 -25.96
C TRP A 23 -32.29 -12.96 -27.21
N CYS A 24 -33.01 -12.60 -28.28
CA CYS A 24 -33.00 -13.32 -29.55
C CYS A 24 -31.77 -13.01 -30.44
N GLY A 25 -30.82 -12.20 -29.95
CA GLY A 25 -29.59 -11.81 -30.66
C GLY A 25 -29.76 -10.65 -31.65
N SER A 26 -30.98 -10.27 -32.00
CA SER A 26 -31.27 -9.13 -32.90
C SER A 26 -31.01 -7.79 -32.23
N ASN A 27 -30.74 -6.77 -33.06
CA ASN A 27 -30.54 -5.39 -32.64
C ASN A 27 -31.86 -4.74 -32.18
N LEU A 28 -31.70 -3.59 -31.53
CA LEU A 28 -32.80 -2.78 -31.01
C LEU A 28 -32.91 -1.50 -31.85
N THR A 29 -34.14 -1.11 -32.13
CA THR A 29 -34.48 0.14 -32.79
C THR A 29 -35.33 1.00 -31.86
N THR A 30 -35.20 2.31 -31.99
CA THR A 30 -36.03 3.29 -31.27
C THR A 30 -37.31 3.57 -32.03
N PHE A 31 -38.44 3.49 -31.33
CA PHE A 31 -39.76 3.83 -31.86
C PHE A 31 -40.41 4.91 -30.99
N ALA A 32 -41.38 5.61 -31.56
CA ALA A 32 -42.27 6.50 -30.82
C ALA A 32 -43.62 5.82 -30.62
N ALA A 33 -44.16 5.92 -29.42
CA ALA A 33 -45.48 5.41 -29.10
C ALA A 33 -46.56 6.29 -29.75
N GLN A 34 -47.56 5.60 -30.28
CA GLN A 34 -48.70 6.19 -30.97
C GLN A 34 -50.00 6.06 -30.15
N THR A 35 -49.93 5.42 -28.97
CA THR A 35 -51.09 5.30 -28.07
C THR A 35 -51.42 6.66 -27.47
N LYS A 36 -52.70 6.96 -27.28
CA LYS A 36 -53.16 8.27 -26.79
C LYS A 36 -52.49 8.66 -25.46
N GLU A 37 -52.24 7.68 -24.59
CA GLU A 37 -51.67 7.85 -23.25
C GLU A 37 -50.15 8.09 -23.27
N ASN A 38 -49.45 7.63 -24.31
CA ASN A 38 -47.99 7.71 -24.42
C ASN A 38 -47.55 8.37 -25.73
N LEU A 39 -48.38 9.24 -26.31
CA LEU A 39 -48.09 9.92 -27.58
C LEU A 39 -46.69 10.54 -27.54
N TYR A 40 -45.88 10.23 -28.57
CA TYR A 40 -44.50 10.69 -28.75
C TYR A 40 -43.46 10.14 -27.76
N ARG A 41 -43.85 9.39 -26.72
CA ARG A 41 -42.89 8.76 -25.80
C ARG A 41 -42.08 7.71 -26.56
N ARG A 42 -40.76 7.71 -26.38
CA ARG A 42 -39.85 6.84 -27.14
C ARG A 42 -39.46 5.59 -26.35
N PHE A 43 -39.30 4.47 -27.04
CA PHE A 43 -38.89 3.20 -26.46
C PHE A 43 -37.91 2.45 -27.37
N TYR A 44 -37.06 1.63 -26.76
CA TYR A 44 -36.26 0.61 -27.43
C TYR A 44 -37.12 -0.63 -27.67
N ARG A 45 -37.08 -1.19 -28.88
CA ARG A 45 -37.71 -2.47 -29.20
C ARG A 45 -36.86 -3.29 -30.17
N CYS A 46 -36.90 -4.60 -30.01
CA CYS A 46 -36.26 -5.52 -30.94
C CYS A 46 -36.80 -5.36 -32.38
N GLU A 47 -35.90 -5.33 -33.36
CA GLU A 47 -36.21 -5.16 -34.79
C GLU A 47 -37.16 -6.24 -35.34
N ILE A 48 -36.97 -7.49 -34.94
CA ILE A 48 -37.77 -8.61 -35.44
C ILE A 48 -39.10 -8.79 -34.69
N ALA A 49 -39.31 -8.07 -33.57
CA ALA A 49 -40.54 -8.18 -32.78
C ALA A 49 -41.79 -7.76 -33.55
N ILE A 50 -41.63 -6.92 -34.58
CA ILE A 50 -42.74 -6.52 -35.46
C ILE A 50 -43.20 -7.71 -36.33
N LYS A 51 -42.25 -8.56 -36.75
CA LYS A 51 -42.51 -9.75 -37.58
C LYS A 51 -42.94 -10.96 -36.74
N ARG A 52 -42.49 -11.03 -35.48
CA ARG A 52 -42.75 -12.14 -34.56
C ARG A 52 -43.55 -11.68 -33.34
N GLN A 53 -44.79 -11.27 -33.57
CA GLN A 53 -45.63 -10.66 -32.53
C GLN A 53 -46.06 -11.65 -31.44
N SER A 54 -46.05 -12.95 -31.73
CA SER A 54 -46.33 -14.02 -30.76
C SER A 54 -45.17 -14.26 -29.78
N GLU A 55 -43.97 -13.82 -30.10
CA GLU A 55 -42.77 -13.97 -29.26
C GLU A 55 -42.59 -12.74 -28.37
N HIS A 56 -42.30 -12.97 -27.08
CA HIS A 56 -42.00 -11.87 -26.16
C HIS A 56 -40.59 -11.34 -26.41
N HIS A 57 -40.46 -10.23 -27.12
CA HIS A 57 -39.19 -9.55 -27.35
C HIS A 57 -38.97 -8.33 -26.44
N LEU A 58 -37.74 -7.83 -26.41
CA LEU A 58 -37.36 -6.69 -25.60
C LEU A 58 -38.17 -5.44 -25.99
N PHE A 59 -38.74 -4.80 -24.96
CA PHE A 59 -39.36 -3.49 -24.99
C PHE A 59 -38.91 -2.74 -23.73
N LYS A 60 -38.44 -1.49 -23.87
CA LYS A 60 -38.10 -0.65 -22.72
C LYS A 60 -38.24 0.84 -23.06
N TRP A 61 -38.88 1.60 -22.18
CA TRP A 61 -38.97 3.04 -22.31
C TRP A 61 -37.60 3.71 -22.16
N ILE A 62 -37.30 4.71 -23.00
CA ILE A 62 -35.98 5.36 -23.01
C ILE A 62 -35.74 6.12 -21.71
N ASP A 63 -36.72 6.87 -21.23
CA ASP A 63 -36.65 7.63 -19.97
C ASP A 63 -36.41 6.72 -18.76
N GLU A 64 -37.11 5.58 -18.68
CA GLU A 64 -36.88 4.59 -17.62
C GLU A 64 -35.49 3.97 -17.71
N ALA A 65 -35.02 3.64 -18.92
CA ALA A 65 -33.67 3.12 -19.14
C ALA A 65 -32.58 4.11 -18.70
N ILE A 66 -32.75 5.40 -19.00
CA ILE A 66 -31.81 6.46 -18.59
C ILE A 66 -31.84 6.64 -17.07
N ILE A 67 -33.02 6.66 -16.45
CA ILE A 67 -33.15 6.76 -14.99
C ILE A 67 -32.45 5.58 -14.29
N ASP A 68 -32.60 4.37 -14.83
CA ASP A 68 -31.88 3.20 -14.32
C ASP A 68 -30.35 3.38 -14.41
N GLU A 69 -29.83 3.87 -15.54
CA GLU A 69 -28.40 4.16 -15.70
C GLU A 69 -27.90 5.18 -14.67
N ILE A 70 -28.64 6.29 -14.49
CA ILE A 70 -28.30 7.33 -13.51
C ILE A 70 -28.23 6.73 -12.11
N ARG A 71 -29.23 5.93 -11.71
CA ARG A 71 -29.25 5.26 -10.40
C ARG A 71 -28.09 4.29 -10.22
N MET A 72 -27.71 3.56 -11.27
CA MET A 72 -26.56 2.65 -11.22
C MET A 72 -25.24 3.42 -11.08
N VAL A 73 -25.08 4.54 -11.80
CA VAL A 73 -23.91 5.41 -11.68
C VAL A 73 -23.83 5.99 -10.27
N ASP A 74 -24.93 6.54 -9.76
CA ASP A 74 -25.00 7.11 -8.41
C ASP A 74 -24.60 6.10 -7.32
N LYS A 75 -25.10 4.86 -7.44
CA LYS A 75 -24.70 3.75 -6.56
C LYS A 75 -23.19 3.44 -6.66
N LYS A 76 -22.62 3.42 -7.87
CA LYS A 76 -21.19 3.18 -8.06
C LYS A 76 -20.34 4.31 -7.48
N VAL A 77 -20.76 5.56 -7.68
CA VAL A 77 -20.08 6.74 -7.12
C VAL A 77 -20.11 6.69 -5.60
N SER A 78 -21.26 6.39 -5.01
CA SER A 78 -21.42 6.26 -3.55
C SER A 78 -20.52 5.16 -2.97
N HIS A 79 -20.42 4.02 -3.65
CA HIS A 79 -19.54 2.93 -3.24
C HIS A 79 -18.06 3.33 -3.33
N LEU A 80 -17.65 3.95 -4.43
CA LEU A 80 -16.28 4.45 -4.61
C LEU A 80 -15.89 5.51 -3.57
N GLN A 81 -16.82 6.38 -3.19
CA GLN A 81 -16.60 7.35 -2.11
C GLN A 81 -16.35 6.63 -0.77
N SER A 82 -17.16 5.64 -0.43
CA SER A 82 -16.97 4.83 0.78
C SER A 82 -15.63 4.09 0.78
N ASP A 83 -15.25 3.49 -0.35
CA ASP A 83 -13.97 2.78 -0.48
C ASP A 83 -12.79 3.73 -0.35
N PHE A 84 -12.90 4.92 -0.94
CA PHE A 84 -11.89 5.97 -0.83
C PHE A 84 -11.72 6.46 0.61
N ASP A 85 -12.82 6.70 1.33
CA ASP A 85 -12.76 7.15 2.73
C ASP A 85 -12.17 6.08 3.66
N SER A 86 -12.52 4.81 3.42
CA SER A 86 -11.93 3.66 4.12
C SER A 86 -10.43 3.55 3.86
N PHE A 87 -10.03 3.64 2.58
CA PHE A 87 -8.63 3.61 2.18
C PHE A 87 -7.83 4.77 2.78
N LYS A 88 -8.37 5.99 2.69
CA LYS A 88 -7.78 7.21 3.26
C LYS A 88 -7.53 7.03 4.74
N THR A 89 -8.55 6.60 5.49
CA THR A 89 -8.46 6.37 6.94
C THR A 89 -7.43 5.30 7.28
N THR A 90 -7.45 4.17 6.58
CA THR A 90 -6.49 3.08 6.81
C THR A 90 -5.05 3.53 6.53
N THR A 91 -4.85 4.26 5.44
CA THR A 91 -3.52 4.73 5.02
C THR A 91 -2.98 5.79 5.98
N THR A 92 -3.79 6.77 6.40
CA THR A 92 -3.35 7.79 7.36
C THR A 92 -2.98 7.16 8.71
N MET A 93 -3.75 6.18 9.19
CA MET A 93 -3.44 5.45 10.42
C MET A 93 -2.12 4.70 10.32
N ARG A 94 -1.87 3.99 9.22
CA ARG A 94 -0.59 3.27 8.99
C ARG A 94 0.58 4.22 8.88
N LEU A 95 0.44 5.34 8.16
CA LEU A 95 1.50 6.33 8.05
C LEU A 95 1.84 6.95 9.40
N HIS A 96 0.84 7.27 10.21
CA HIS A 96 1.04 7.80 11.56
C HIS A 96 1.70 6.78 12.50
N GLU A 97 1.32 5.50 12.39
CA GLU A 97 1.96 4.42 13.13
C GLU A 97 3.44 4.26 12.75
N HIS A 98 3.74 4.22 11.46
CA HIS A 98 5.13 4.16 10.99
C HIS A 98 5.94 5.40 11.41
N ALA A 99 5.34 6.59 11.41
CA ALA A 99 6.01 7.80 11.89
C ALA A 99 6.41 7.66 13.37
N LYS A 100 5.51 7.16 14.22
CA LYS A 100 5.82 6.87 15.64
C LYS A 100 6.92 5.84 15.81
N GLN A 101 6.86 4.75 15.04
CA GLN A 101 7.88 3.70 15.08
C GLN A 101 9.25 4.25 14.68
N ILE A 102 9.30 5.12 13.66
CA ILE A 102 10.54 5.80 13.25
C ILE A 102 11.07 6.69 14.37
N ASP A 103 10.21 7.49 15.01
CA ASP A 103 10.62 8.38 16.10
C ASP A 103 11.17 7.59 17.30
N GLU A 104 10.55 6.45 17.63
CA GLU A 104 10.99 5.56 18.72
C GLU A 104 12.34 4.91 18.40
N ILE A 105 12.51 4.35 17.19
CA ILE A 105 13.78 3.78 16.74
C ILE A 105 14.88 4.84 16.73
N LEU A 106 14.57 6.07 16.29
CA LEU A 106 15.52 7.17 16.27
C LEU A 106 15.93 7.57 17.69
N LEU A 107 15.01 7.57 18.65
CA LEU A 107 15.30 7.84 20.05
C LEU A 107 16.18 6.74 20.67
N GLU A 108 15.89 5.47 20.38
CA GLU A 108 16.70 4.34 20.84
C GLU A 108 18.11 4.39 20.25
N MET A 109 18.22 4.66 18.94
CA MET A 109 19.51 4.83 18.27
C MET A 109 20.34 5.97 18.88
N LYS A 110 19.70 7.10 19.25
CA LYS A 110 20.37 8.21 19.95
C LYS A 110 20.91 7.80 21.32
N LYS A 111 20.15 7.00 22.09
CA LYS A 111 20.60 6.48 23.39
C LYS A 111 21.81 5.57 23.21
N ILE A 112 21.72 4.60 22.30
CA ILE A 112 22.84 3.69 21.99
C ILE A 112 24.09 4.47 21.58
N PHE A 113 23.95 5.48 20.72
CA PHE A 113 25.07 6.29 20.30
C PHE A 113 25.69 7.08 21.46
N HIS A 114 24.85 7.62 22.36
CA HIS A 114 25.34 8.30 23.55
C HIS A 114 26.10 7.35 24.48
N ASP A 115 25.55 6.17 24.75
CA ASP A 115 26.19 5.14 25.58
C ASP A 115 27.51 4.66 24.96
N GLN A 116 27.55 4.46 23.64
CA GLN A 116 28.78 4.11 22.92
C GLN A 116 29.85 5.21 23.05
N ASN A 117 29.46 6.48 22.97
CA ASN A 117 30.39 7.58 23.18
C ASN A 117 30.96 7.59 24.60
N ILE A 118 30.14 7.41 25.63
CA ILE A 118 30.60 7.35 27.02
C ILE A 118 31.63 6.22 27.21
N ILE A 119 31.33 5.02 26.71
CA ILE A 119 32.22 3.86 26.80
C ILE A 119 33.55 4.15 26.06
N LEU A 120 33.48 4.77 24.88
CA LEU A 120 34.66 5.14 24.10
C LEU A 120 35.53 6.15 24.87
N GLU A 121 34.91 7.16 25.49
CA GLU A 121 35.62 8.15 26.32
C GLU A 121 36.30 7.50 27.54
N GLU A 122 35.62 6.57 28.21
CA GLU A 122 36.16 5.85 29.36
C GLU A 122 37.36 4.98 28.97
N LEU A 123 37.26 4.25 27.85
CA LEU A 123 38.37 3.47 27.29
C LEU A 123 39.58 4.35 26.93
N ARG A 124 39.32 5.52 26.32
CA ARG A 124 40.35 6.49 25.98
C ARG A 124 41.06 7.01 27.24
N ASN A 125 40.30 7.44 28.26
CA ASN A 125 40.86 7.95 29.51
C ASN A 125 41.69 6.89 30.25
N LYS A 126 41.21 5.64 30.29
CA LYS A 126 41.95 4.52 30.90
C LYS A 126 43.25 4.23 30.14
N SER A 127 43.23 4.28 28.82
CA SER A 127 44.43 4.11 27.99
C SER A 127 45.48 5.18 28.30
N THR A 128 45.09 6.46 28.37
CA THR A 128 45.99 7.56 28.76
C THR A 128 46.55 7.37 30.17
N LEU A 129 45.73 6.98 31.15
CA LEU A 129 46.22 6.72 32.52
C LEU A 129 47.24 5.58 32.59
N VAL A 130 47.05 4.52 31.80
CA VAL A 130 48.01 3.39 31.73
C VAL A 130 49.33 3.84 31.09
N LEU A 131 49.28 4.66 30.04
CA LEU A 131 50.48 5.21 29.41
C LEU A 131 51.26 6.12 30.36
N ASP A 132 50.56 7.01 31.07
CA ASP A 132 51.18 7.90 32.07
C ASP A 132 51.76 7.10 33.24
N ALA A 133 51.02 6.13 33.79
CA ALA A 133 51.52 5.29 34.88
C ALA A 133 52.78 4.48 34.48
N LYS A 134 52.83 3.99 33.23
CA LYS A 134 54.01 3.28 32.72
C LYS A 134 55.20 4.23 32.57
N SER A 135 55.00 5.44 32.05
CA SER A 135 56.03 6.47 31.92
C SER A 135 56.60 6.89 33.28
N HIS A 136 55.77 6.99 34.32
CA HIS A 136 56.18 7.43 35.66
C HIS A 136 56.81 6.33 36.53
N SER A 137 56.85 5.07 36.09
CA SER A 137 57.37 3.98 36.93
C SER A 137 58.91 4.01 37.04
N PRO A 138 59.48 4.32 38.22
CA PRO A 138 60.91 4.57 38.37
C PRO A 138 61.74 3.30 38.12
N LEU A 139 61.22 2.12 38.46
CA LEU A 139 61.92 0.84 38.26
C LEU A 139 62.05 0.46 36.78
N LEU A 140 61.02 0.66 35.96
CA LEU A 140 61.11 0.39 34.51
C LEU A 140 62.04 1.40 33.83
N ASN A 141 62.00 2.67 34.22
CA ASN A 141 62.90 3.69 33.70
C ASN A 141 64.36 3.39 34.07
N VAL A 142 64.62 2.98 35.32
CA VAL A 142 65.96 2.58 35.77
C VAL A 142 66.41 1.31 35.04
N ALA A 143 65.56 0.31 34.86
CA ALA A 143 65.89 -0.91 34.13
C ALA A 143 66.20 -0.63 32.65
N ALA A 144 65.39 0.20 31.99
CA ALA A 144 65.63 0.61 30.61
C ALA A 144 66.95 1.39 30.46
N ALA A 145 67.23 2.32 31.39
CA ALA A 145 68.49 3.05 31.43
C ALA A 145 69.69 2.12 31.66
N ALA A 146 69.57 1.15 32.58
CA ALA A 146 70.64 0.18 32.86
C ALA A 146 70.94 -0.70 31.64
N ILE A 147 69.92 -1.14 30.91
CA ILE A 147 70.10 -1.89 29.65
C ILE A 147 70.81 -1.03 28.62
N ALA A 148 70.37 0.21 28.40
CA ALA A 148 70.99 1.13 27.45
C ALA A 148 72.46 1.43 27.80
N LEU A 149 72.76 1.64 29.09
CA LEU A 149 74.12 1.85 29.56
C LEU A 149 74.97 0.58 29.42
N GLY A 150 74.40 -0.59 29.69
CA GLY A 150 75.08 -1.87 29.52
C GLY A 150 75.41 -2.17 28.07
N THR A 151 74.48 -1.90 27.14
CA THR A 151 74.72 -2.09 25.70
C THR A 151 75.75 -1.09 25.17
N LEU A 152 75.71 0.17 25.62
CA LEU A 152 76.73 1.16 25.30
C LEU A 152 78.11 0.72 25.81
N ALA A 153 78.22 0.32 27.08
CA ALA A 153 79.48 -0.14 27.67
C ALA A 153 80.05 -1.36 26.93
N TRP A 154 79.18 -2.31 26.55
CA TRP A 154 79.57 -3.47 25.76
C TRP A 154 80.06 -3.09 24.36
N LEU A 155 79.36 -2.19 23.67
CA LEU A 155 79.79 -1.67 22.37
C LEU A 155 81.13 -0.94 22.48
N TYR A 156 81.32 -0.11 23.51
CA TYR A 156 82.59 0.56 23.77
C TYR A 156 83.73 -0.44 23.97
N ALA A 157 83.55 -1.44 24.84
CA ALA A 157 84.55 -2.48 25.09
C ALA A 157 84.87 -3.30 23.83
N LYS A 158 83.88 -3.52 22.95
CA LYS A 158 84.07 -4.23 21.69
C LYS A 158 84.83 -3.39 20.65
N ILE A 159 84.65 -2.07 20.66
CA ILE A 159 85.35 -1.14 19.77
C ILE A 159 86.80 -0.91 20.24
N THR A 160 87.07 -0.86 21.55
CA THR A 160 88.43 -0.67 22.11
C THR A 160 89.24 -1.95 22.24
N SER A 161 88.64 -3.13 22.02
CA SER A 161 89.33 -4.43 21.99
C SER A 161 89.82 -4.84 20.58
N ILE A 162 89.72 -3.94 19.60
CA ILE A 162 90.32 -4.03 18.26
C ILE A 162 91.58 -3.17 18.26
#